data_AF-A0A2W4MLD5-F1
#
_entry.id   AF-A0A2W4MLD5-F1
#
_cell.length_a   1.000
_cell.length_b   1.000
_cell.length_c   1.000
_cell.angle_alpha   90.00
_cell.angle_beta   90.00
_cell.angle_gamma   90.00
#
_symmetry.space_group_name_H-M   'P 1'
#
loop_
_entity.id
_entity.type
_entity.pdbx_description
1 polymer ?
#
loop_
_entity_poly.entity_id
_entity_poly.type
_entity_poly.pdbx_seq_one_letter_code
_entity_poly.pdbx_strand_id
1 'polypeptide(L)'
;MADLVAIQRDLLQLVQQTVGQAGGSQQLLDATSALLSRTANVQQQLLLQQEHAASLTGPVHQTQLTVSELTAERVNIREPDGTLRLVLCNTQRSPGDVMDGKPFGEPDKQRPGGIYFFNDEGNECGGLVFGGKRIDEHSYEAGGG
;
A
#
# COMPACT_ATOMS: atom_id res chain seq x y z
N MET A 1 5.24 13.98 31.16
CA MET A 1 3.97 14.10 30.42
C MET A 1 3.28 12.77 30.57
N ALA A 2 2.15 12.72 31.28
CA ALA A 2 1.42 11.46 31.49
C ALA A 2 1.18 10.79 30.14
N ASP A 3 1.59 9.53 30.04
CA ASP A 3 1.66 8.78 28.79
C ASP A 3 0.28 8.76 28.14
N LEU A 4 0.13 9.49 27.03
CA LEU A 4 -1.12 9.62 26.29
C LEU A 4 -1.68 8.25 25.91
N VAL A 5 -0.79 7.26 25.75
CA VAL A 5 -1.11 5.86 25.49
C VAL A 5 -1.80 5.19 26.68
N ALA A 6 -1.39 5.52 27.92
CA ALA A 6 -2.04 5.00 29.13
C ALA A 6 -3.45 5.56 29.27
N ILE A 7 -3.63 6.86 29.04
CA ILE A 7 -4.95 7.52 29.07
C ILE A 7 -5.90 6.92 28.03
N GLN A 8 -5.38 6.57 26.84
CA GLN A 8 -6.16 5.92 25.79
C GLN A 8 -6.55 4.48 26.13
N ARG A 9 -5.64 3.69 26.73
CA ARG A 9 -5.96 2.33 27.22
C ARG A 9 -7.05 2.34 28.27
N ASP A 10 -7.00 3.30 29.19
CA ASP A 10 -7.98 3.42 30.26
C ASP A 10 -9.37 3.79 29.69
N LEU A 11 -9.43 4.71 28.71
CA LEU A 11 -10.67 5.04 28.01
C LEU A 11 -11.23 3.85 27.22
N LEU A 12 -10.37 3.05 26.60
CA LEU A 12 -10.76 1.83 25.89
C LEU A 12 -11.40 0.80 26.82
N GLN A 13 -10.80 0.56 27.99
CA GLN A 13 -11.36 -0.33 28.98
C GLN A 13 -12.71 0.17 29.52
N LEU A 14 -12.84 1.48 29.72
CA LEU A 14 -14.08 2.11 30.17
C LEU A 14 -15.23 1.93 29.17
N VAL A 15 -14.96 2.10 27.87
CA VAL A 15 -15.96 1.87 26.81
C VAL A 15 -16.38 0.40 26.76
N GLN A 16 -15.44 -0.54 26.83
CA GLN A 16 -15.75 -1.98 26.82
C GLN A 16 -16.57 -2.42 28.03
N GLN A 17 -16.24 -1.91 29.23
CA GLN A 17 -17.01 -2.17 30.44
C GLN A 17 -18.43 -1.61 30.37
N THR A 18 -18.58 -0.38 29.85
CA THR A 18 -19.90 0.27 29.70
C THR A 18 -20.78 -0.49 28.71
N VAL A 19 -20.21 -0.97 27.61
CA VAL A 19 -20.92 -1.76 26.60
C VAL A 19 -21.30 -3.14 27.13
N GLY A 20 -20.42 -3.80 27.89
CA GLY A 20 -20.71 -5.10 28.51
C GLY A 20 -21.80 -5.05 29.58
N GLN A 21 -21.99 -3.90 30.25
CA GLN A 21 -23.03 -3.69 31.27
C GLN A 21 -24.39 -3.26 30.68
N ALA A 22 -24.42 -2.74 29.44
CA ALA A 22 -25.61 -2.07 28.89
C ALA A 22 -26.60 -2.99 28.15
N GLY A 23 -26.30 -4.28 27.91
CA GLY A 23 -27.24 -5.23 27.30
C GLY A 23 -27.82 -4.81 25.93
N GLY A 24 -27.14 -3.92 25.19
CA GLY A 24 -27.65 -3.27 23.99
C GLY A 24 -27.28 -4.00 22.69
N SER A 25 -28.20 -3.92 21.72
CA SER A 25 -28.25 -4.62 20.43
C SER A 25 -26.91 -4.78 19.69
N GLN A 26 -26.73 -5.94 19.02
CA GLN A 26 -25.55 -6.33 18.22
C GLN A 26 -24.94 -5.20 17.37
N GLN A 27 -25.76 -4.28 16.84
CA GLN A 27 -25.30 -3.11 16.09
C GLN A 27 -24.37 -2.16 16.89
N LEU A 28 -24.57 -2.02 18.21
CA LEU A 28 -23.69 -1.24 19.08
C LEU A 28 -22.36 -1.96 19.32
N LEU A 29 -22.36 -3.29 19.40
CA LEU A 29 -21.14 -4.11 19.51
C LEU A 29 -20.32 -4.04 18.22
N ASP A 30 -20.98 -4.06 17.07
CA ASP A 30 -20.33 -3.97 15.76
C ASP A 30 -19.76 -2.56 15.53
N ALA A 31 -20.52 -1.51 15.87
CA ALA A 31 -20.07 -0.13 15.77
C ALA A 31 -18.88 0.18 16.70
N THR A 32 -18.91 -0.35 17.92
CA THR A 32 -17.79 -0.20 18.87
C THR A 32 -16.56 -0.97 18.40
N SER A 33 -16.71 -2.20 17.92
CA SER A 33 -15.61 -2.98 17.32
C SER A 33 -14.98 -2.28 16.11
N ALA A 34 -15.79 -1.68 15.24
CA ALA A 34 -15.31 -0.91 14.10
C ALA A 34 -14.56 0.37 14.53
N LEU A 35 -15.05 1.08 15.55
CA LEU A 35 -14.37 2.24 16.12
C LEU A 35 -13.05 1.86 16.80
N LEU A 36 -13.00 0.73 17.50
CA LEU A 36 -11.78 0.18 18.11
C LEU A 36 -10.71 -0.10 17.06
N SER A 37 -11.08 -0.82 15.99
CA SER A 37 -10.16 -1.14 14.89
C SER A 37 -9.66 0.12 14.17
N ARG A 38 -10.54 1.10 13.93
CA ARG A 38 -10.17 2.39 13.32
C ARG A 38 -9.22 3.18 14.22
N THR A 39 -9.47 3.20 15.52
CA THR A 39 -8.62 3.91 16.49
C THR A 39 -7.25 3.25 16.59
N ALA A 40 -7.18 1.93 16.62
CA ALA A 40 -5.91 1.18 16.59
C ALA A 40 -5.09 1.47 15.33
N ASN A 41 -5.73 1.52 14.15
CA ASN A 41 -5.06 1.85 12.89
C ASN A 41 -4.52 3.29 12.86
N VAL A 42 -5.30 4.26 13.34
CA VAL A 42 -4.86 5.66 13.45
C VAL A 42 -3.72 5.80 14.44
N GLN A 43 -3.73 5.03 15.55
CA GLN A 43 -2.66 5.04 16.54
C GLN A 43 -1.36 4.42 16.01
N GLN A 44 -1.45 3.33 15.24
CA GLN A 44 -0.28 2.78 14.54
C GLN A 44 0.32 3.79 13.56
N GLN A 45 -0.52 4.51 12.80
CA GLN A 45 -0.06 5.58 11.92
C GLN A 45 0.61 6.73 12.67
N LEU A 46 0.06 7.15 13.83
CA LEU A 46 0.66 8.19 14.67
C LEU A 46 2.00 7.75 15.27
N LEU A 47 2.12 6.48 15.70
CA LEU A 47 3.37 5.93 16.21
C LEU A 47 4.45 5.94 15.11
N LEU A 48 4.08 5.52 13.90
CA LEU A 48 4.96 5.57 12.72
C LEU A 48 5.38 7.01 12.38
N GLN A 49 4.51 7.99 12.56
CA GLN A 49 4.84 9.41 12.35
C GLN A 49 5.78 9.97 13.42
N GLN A 50 5.63 9.56 14.68
CA GLN A 50 6.49 9.99 15.79
C GLN A 50 7.91 9.40 15.68
N GLU A 51 8.04 8.15 15.25
CA GLU A 51 9.33 7.51 14.94
C GLU A 51 10.06 8.27 13.81
N HIS A 52 9.36 8.66 12.74
CA HIS A 52 9.95 9.48 11.67
C HIS A 52 10.45 10.84 12.17
N ALA A 53 9.74 11.48 13.10
CA ALA A 53 10.15 12.77 13.68
C ALA A 53 11.39 12.66 14.60
N ALA A 54 11.56 11.52 15.27
CA ALA A 54 12.74 11.24 16.10
C ALA A 54 13.98 10.80 15.29
N SER A 55 13.80 10.38 14.03
CA SER A 55 14.82 9.76 13.18
C SER A 55 15.77 10.75 12.48
N LEU A 56 15.96 11.98 12.95
CA LEU A 56 16.97 12.88 12.38
C LEU A 56 18.42 12.43 12.64
N THR A 57 18.68 11.34 13.37
CA THR A 57 20.04 10.79 13.60
C THR A 57 20.16 9.26 13.80
N GLY A 58 19.12 8.45 13.57
CA GLY A 58 19.14 7.00 13.84
C GLY A 58 19.17 6.10 12.60
N PRO A 59 19.64 4.83 12.69
CA PRO A 59 19.59 3.90 11.56
C PRO A 59 18.14 3.68 11.13
N VAL A 60 17.88 3.88 9.84
CA VAL A 60 16.55 3.76 9.20
C VAL A 60 15.92 2.43 9.60
N HIS A 61 14.91 2.48 10.47
CA HIS A 61 14.14 1.30 10.80
C HIS A 61 13.24 0.98 9.60
N GLN A 62 13.68 0.04 8.75
CA GLN A 62 12.89 -0.39 7.61
C GLN A 62 11.59 -1.01 8.13
N THR A 63 10.48 -0.30 7.96
CA THR A 63 9.15 -0.81 8.29
C THR A 63 8.84 -1.97 7.35
N GLN A 64 8.78 -3.19 7.87
CA GLN A 64 8.44 -4.38 7.10
C GLN A 64 6.93 -4.55 7.05
N LEU A 65 6.39 -4.68 5.83
CA LEU A 65 4.98 -4.99 5.61
C LEU A 65 4.82 -6.50 5.42
N THR A 66 4.20 -7.17 6.39
CA THR A 66 3.79 -8.58 6.25
C THR A 66 2.28 -8.63 6.10
N VAL A 67 1.80 -9.12 4.96
CA VAL A 67 0.37 -9.31 4.68
C VAL A 67 0.13 -10.68 4.07
N SER A 68 -1.03 -11.26 4.33
CA SER A 68 -1.44 -12.52 3.70
C SER A 68 -1.87 -12.33 2.25
N GLU A 69 -2.43 -11.17 1.91
CA GLU A 69 -2.88 -10.80 0.57
C GLU A 69 -2.72 -9.29 0.35
N LEU A 70 -2.42 -8.90 -0.89
CA LEU A 70 -2.30 -7.51 -1.30
C LEU A 70 -3.16 -7.27 -2.56
N THR A 71 -4.23 -6.49 -2.40
CA THR A 71 -5.00 -5.95 -3.52
C THR A 71 -4.59 -4.51 -3.77
N ALA A 72 -3.97 -4.24 -4.92
CA ALA A 72 -3.50 -2.91 -5.30
C ALA A 72 -3.52 -2.74 -6.82
N GLU A 73 -3.71 -1.51 -7.29
CA GLU A 73 -3.56 -1.18 -8.70
C GLU A 73 -2.08 -1.05 -9.11
N ARG A 74 -1.21 -0.69 -8.15
CA ARG A 74 0.22 -0.49 -8.36
C ARG A 74 1.03 -0.65 -7.07
N VAL A 75 2.19 -1.29 -7.18
CA VAL A 75 3.22 -1.41 -6.14
C VAL A 75 4.54 -0.91 -6.73
N ASN A 76 5.23 -0.01 -6.03
CA ASN A 76 6.54 0.53 -6.42
C ASN A 76 7.61 0.04 -5.44
N ILE A 77 8.74 -0.43 -5.98
CA ILE A 77 9.98 -0.63 -5.24
C ILE A 77 10.94 0.50 -5.63
N ARG A 78 11.50 1.15 -4.63
CA ARG A 78 12.38 2.31 -4.78
C ARG A 78 13.67 2.13 -4.00
N GLU A 79 14.74 2.71 -4.51
CA GLU A 79 15.98 2.93 -3.78
C GLU A 79 15.78 3.97 -2.66
N PRO A 80 16.72 4.09 -1.69
CA PRO A 80 16.61 5.07 -0.60
C PRO A 80 16.51 6.52 -1.07
N ASP A 81 17.07 6.85 -2.23
CA ASP A 81 17.00 8.18 -2.85
C ASP A 81 15.69 8.44 -3.61
N GLY A 82 14.81 7.45 -3.67
CA GLY A 82 13.52 7.51 -4.36
C GLY A 82 13.53 7.02 -5.81
N THR A 83 14.69 6.66 -6.36
CA THR A 83 14.81 6.10 -7.72
C THR A 83 13.98 4.82 -7.85
N LEU A 84 13.22 4.65 -8.94
CA LEU A 84 12.44 3.43 -9.17
C LEU A 84 13.37 2.27 -9.47
N ARG A 85 13.06 1.08 -8.93
CA ARG A 85 13.73 -0.18 -9.25
C ARG A 85 12.80 -1.19 -9.90
N LEU A 86 11.57 -1.28 -9.40
CA LEU A 86 10.55 -2.19 -9.89
C LEU A 86 9.15 -1.59 -9.75
N VAL A 87 8.28 -1.86 -10.71
CA VAL A 87 6.86 -1.50 -10.67
C VAL A 87 6.02 -2.70 -11.05
N LEU A 88 5.10 -3.11 -10.17
CA LEU A 88 4.00 -4.02 -10.50
C LEU A 88 2.71 -3.21 -10.64
N CYS A 89 2.00 -3.29 -11.76
CA CYS A 89 0.83 -2.44 -12.00
C CYS A 89 -0.19 -3.04 -12.97
N ASN A 90 -1.42 -2.54 -12.89
CA ASN A 90 -2.43 -2.74 -13.93
C ASN A 90 -2.19 -1.81 -15.15
N THR A 91 -2.98 -2.00 -16.20
CA THR A 91 -2.89 -1.22 -17.46
C THR A 91 -3.09 0.28 -17.25
N GLN A 92 -3.99 0.69 -16.34
CA GLN A 92 -4.32 2.10 -16.09
C GLN A 92 -3.26 2.84 -15.27
N ARG A 93 -2.46 2.09 -14.51
CA ARG A 93 -1.42 2.62 -13.62
C ARG A 93 -0.03 2.20 -14.08
N SER A 94 0.12 1.82 -15.35
CA SER A 94 1.42 1.56 -15.96
C SER A 94 2.34 2.78 -15.83
N PRO A 95 3.66 2.60 -15.62
CA PRO A 95 4.58 3.71 -15.71
C PRO A 95 4.57 4.25 -17.14
N GLY A 96 4.66 5.57 -17.31
CA GLY A 96 5.06 6.11 -18.61
C GLY A 96 6.50 5.68 -18.91
N ASP A 97 6.89 5.62 -20.19
CA ASP A 97 8.28 5.30 -20.53
C ASP A 97 9.17 6.37 -19.88
N VAL A 98 10.22 5.96 -19.17
CA VAL A 98 11.21 6.90 -18.62
C VAL A 98 12.52 6.62 -19.32
N MET A 99 12.98 7.61 -20.09
CA MET A 99 14.28 7.61 -20.74
C MET A 99 14.99 8.92 -20.41
N ASP A 100 16.21 8.83 -19.88
CA ASP A 100 17.02 9.95 -19.38
C ASP A 100 16.31 10.83 -18.33
N GLY A 101 15.57 10.20 -17.42
CA GLY A 101 14.81 10.90 -16.38
C GLY A 101 13.63 11.73 -16.90
N LYS A 102 13.25 11.57 -18.18
CA LYS A 102 12.12 12.26 -18.80
C LYS A 102 11.05 11.24 -19.22
N PRO A 103 9.76 11.60 -19.10
CA PRO A 103 8.71 10.88 -19.78
C PRO A 103 9.01 10.82 -21.28
N PHE A 104 9.10 9.62 -21.81
CA PHE A 104 9.30 9.29 -23.21
C PHE A 104 8.07 8.52 -23.70
N GLY A 105 7.84 8.45 -25.01
CA GLY A 105 6.66 7.80 -25.58
C GLY A 105 5.42 8.70 -25.68
N GLU A 106 4.34 8.14 -26.25
CA GLU A 106 3.07 8.86 -26.39
C GLU A 106 2.33 8.91 -25.04
N PRO A 107 1.89 10.10 -24.57
CA PRO A 107 1.19 10.28 -23.29
C PRO A 107 -0.06 9.40 -23.11
N ASP A 108 -0.65 8.95 -24.24
CA ASP A 108 -1.92 8.25 -24.28
C ASP A 108 -1.80 6.75 -24.64
N LYS A 109 -0.58 6.24 -24.86
CA LYS A 109 -0.38 4.80 -25.05
C LYS A 109 -0.36 4.09 -23.71
N GLN A 110 -1.54 3.61 -23.29
CA GLN A 110 -1.65 2.71 -22.16
C GLN A 110 -0.85 1.43 -22.42
N ARG A 111 0.21 1.23 -21.64
CA ARG A 111 1.00 0.00 -21.66
C ARG A 111 0.24 -1.11 -20.93
N PRO A 112 0.42 -2.39 -21.33
CA PRO A 112 -0.20 -3.51 -20.63
C PRO A 112 0.11 -3.51 -19.13
N GLY A 113 -0.77 -4.05 -18.29
CA GLY A 113 -0.38 -4.36 -16.91
C GLY A 113 0.77 -5.37 -16.89
N GLY A 114 1.66 -5.27 -15.91
CA GLY A 114 2.84 -6.12 -15.83
C GLY A 114 3.83 -5.71 -14.75
N ILE A 115 5.05 -6.23 -14.88
CA ILE A 115 6.19 -5.93 -14.03
C ILE A 115 7.22 -5.18 -14.86
N TYR A 116 7.66 -4.00 -14.42
CA TYR A 116 8.66 -3.18 -15.10
C TYR A 116 9.91 -3.02 -14.26
N PHE A 117 11.08 -3.12 -14.89
CA PHE A 117 12.39 -3.03 -14.26
C PHE A 117 13.12 -1.76 -14.67
N PHE A 118 13.85 -1.17 -13.71
CA PHE A 118 14.58 0.06 -13.89
C PHE A 118 16.05 -0.12 -13.49
N ASN A 119 16.95 0.53 -14.23
CA ASN A 119 18.39 0.52 -13.96
C ASN A 119 18.77 1.52 -12.84
N ASP A 120 20.06 1.63 -12.53
CA ASP A 120 20.57 2.49 -11.45
C ASP A 120 20.39 3.99 -11.71
N GLU A 121 20.11 4.37 -12.96
CA GLU A 121 19.86 5.75 -13.39
C GLU A 121 18.35 6.09 -13.41
N GLY A 122 17.49 5.11 -13.10
CA GLY A 122 16.04 5.26 -13.14
C GLY A 122 15.42 5.11 -14.54
N ASN A 123 16.18 4.61 -15.51
CA ASN A 123 15.70 4.31 -16.86
C ASN A 123 15.11 2.89 -16.93
N GLU A 124 14.00 2.72 -17.64
CA GLU A 124 13.41 1.40 -17.83
C GLU A 124 14.36 0.49 -18.65
N CYS A 125 14.68 -0.70 -18.12
CA CYS A 125 15.55 -1.67 -18.78
C CYS A 125 14.80 -2.93 -19.24
N GLY A 126 13.47 -2.92 -19.17
CA GLY A 126 12.60 -3.98 -19.66
C GLY A 126 11.40 -4.22 -18.75
N GLY A 127 10.57 -5.19 -19.12
CA GLY A 127 9.42 -5.60 -18.35
C GLY A 127 8.96 -7.01 -18.70
N LEU A 128 8.09 -7.55 -17.87
CA LEU A 128 7.34 -8.77 -18.12
C LEU A 128 5.87 -8.40 -18.22
N VAL A 129 5.33 -8.48 -19.42
CA VAL A 129 3.93 -8.21 -19.73
C VAL A 129 3.31 -9.46 -20.31
N PHE A 130 2.10 -9.79 -19.84
CA PHE A 130 1.34 -10.93 -20.35
C PHE A 130 -0.05 -10.43 -20.73
N GLY A 131 -0.46 -10.79 -21.93
CA GLY A 131 -1.77 -10.49 -22.46
C GLY A 131 -2.48 -11.78 -22.85
N GLY A 132 -3.79 -11.76 -22.74
CA GLY A 132 -4.63 -12.77 -23.36
C GLY A 132 -6.00 -12.18 -23.62
N LYS A 133 -6.61 -12.60 -24.72
CA LYS A 133 -8.00 -12.26 -25.01
C LYS A 133 -8.71 -13.45 -25.62
N ARG A 134 -10.00 -13.52 -25.35
CA ARG A 134 -10.89 -14.43 -26.05
C ARG A 134 -11.11 -13.91 -27.47
N ILE A 135 -10.98 -14.77 -28.46
CA ILE A 135 -11.20 -14.42 -29.87
C ILE A 135 -12.66 -14.73 -30.22
N ASP A 136 -13.15 -15.94 -29.89
CA ASP A 136 -14.54 -16.37 -30.04
C ASP A 136 -14.99 -17.28 -28.87
N GLU A 137 -16.12 -17.97 -28.96
CA GLU A 137 -16.62 -18.84 -27.87
C GLU A 137 -15.70 -20.02 -27.53
N HIS A 138 -14.83 -20.41 -28.45
CA HIS A 138 -14.02 -21.62 -28.35
C HIS A 138 -12.52 -21.37 -28.51
N SER A 139 -12.10 -20.14 -28.83
CA SER A 139 -10.70 -19.81 -29.05
C SER A 139 -10.20 -18.61 -28.22
N TYR A 140 -8.93 -18.69 -27.83
CA TYR A 140 -8.23 -17.72 -27.00
C TYR A 140 -6.85 -17.47 -27.58
N GLU A 141 -6.38 -16.23 -27.51
CA GLU A 141 -4.98 -15.90 -27.70
C GLU A 141 -4.34 -15.57 -26.36
N ALA A 142 -3.08 -15.97 -26.21
CA ALA A 142 -2.23 -15.59 -25.09
C ALA A 142 -0.82 -15.31 -25.63
N GLY A 143 -0.17 -14.31 -25.05
CA GLY A 143 1.20 -13.92 -25.39
C GLY A 143 1.87 -13.21 -24.23
N GLY A 144 3.18 -13.26 -24.19
CA GLY A 144 3.97 -12.56 -23.20
C GLY A 144 5.35 -12.22 -23.72
N GLY A 145 5.98 -11.22 -23.09
CA GLY A 145 7.30 -10.70 -23.42
C GLY A 145 7.89 -9.90 -22.28
#